data_AF-A0A2H3TP89-F1
#
_entry.id   AF-A0A2H3TP89-F1
#
_cell.length_a   1.000
_cell.length_b   1.000
_cell.length_c   1.000
_cell.angle_alpha   90.00
_cell.angle_beta   90.00
_cell.angle_gamma   90.00
#
_symmetry.space_group_name_H-M   'P 1'
#
loop_
_entity.id
_entity.type
_entity.pdbx_description
1 polymer ?
#
loop_
_entity_poly.entity_id
_entity_poly.type
_entity_poly.pdbx_seq_one_letter_code
_entity_poly.pdbx_strand_id
1 'polypeptide(L)'
;MAMINNSASASALLHAMLAYSSLHHHGLSETSLKFKVQALHLLSTSAEDGELSLVNASQHVAASMLLGSFETLRPSESSGEWLWHIWGAVDVIQATQLSDHSSENETHALIDWVNYHHTLSRFSTQHWRHKSLASKASKKPMQLFRRRTTPPLSIYRPNHPSIDPTSSIMSLLFEACNIYMDPQDPQSQSPEYRNSLRRLEAQVDDLIASPVPNDLNPESAFALELYRVATRIYIARASQSPWEAPAVLDSLVDALFNGPVASCTCIHFFPLLILACESRRDDQRVAILNLIDRTQRDARIRSMKAVTNAIQAVWVQQDLHADSEVLVNYMDLLSIGISSSSSIPSFA
;
A
#
# COMPACT_ATOMS: atom_id res chain seq x y z
N MET A 1 -3.97 -8.80 -26.28
CA MET A 1 -3.36 -10.15 -26.19
C MET A 1 -4.28 -11.25 -25.59
N ALA A 2 -5.42 -10.94 -24.95
CA ALA A 2 -6.24 -11.96 -24.27
C ALA A 2 -7.04 -12.95 -25.16
N MET A 3 -7.12 -12.73 -26.47
CA MET A 3 -8.03 -13.48 -27.37
C MET A 3 -7.34 -14.51 -28.27
N ILE A 4 -6.02 -14.72 -28.13
CA ILE A 4 -5.25 -15.54 -29.09
C ILE A 4 -4.87 -16.93 -28.52
N ASN A 5 -4.85 -17.10 -27.20
CA ASN A 5 -4.46 -18.35 -26.54
C ASN A 5 -5.63 -18.97 -25.77
N ASN A 6 -5.98 -20.22 -26.04
CA ASN A 6 -7.02 -20.99 -25.32
C ASN A 6 -6.54 -21.53 -23.95
N SER A 7 -5.63 -20.83 -23.26
CA SER A 7 -5.14 -21.28 -21.95
C SER A 7 -6.12 -20.92 -20.83
N ALA A 8 -6.04 -21.65 -19.71
CA ALA A 8 -6.79 -21.32 -18.50
C ALA A 8 -6.44 -19.90 -18.01
N SER A 9 -5.18 -19.47 -18.10
CA SER A 9 -4.71 -18.13 -17.71
C SER A 9 -5.30 -17.02 -18.60
N ALA A 10 -5.31 -17.21 -19.92
CA ALA A 10 -5.92 -16.26 -20.86
C ALA A 10 -7.44 -16.12 -20.61
N SER A 11 -8.10 -17.25 -20.39
CA SER A 11 -9.53 -17.28 -20.07
C SER A 11 -9.81 -16.61 -18.72
N ALA A 12 -8.98 -16.85 -17.71
CA ALA A 12 -9.08 -16.19 -16.41
C ALA A 12 -8.95 -14.66 -16.55
N LEU A 13 -7.97 -14.20 -17.34
CA LEU A 13 -7.77 -12.78 -17.61
C LEU A 13 -9.00 -12.14 -18.27
N LEU A 14 -9.58 -12.79 -19.27
CA LEU A 14 -10.80 -12.30 -19.92
C LEU A 14 -11.95 -12.16 -18.92
N HIS A 15 -12.18 -13.18 -18.08
CA HIS A 15 -13.25 -13.14 -17.08
C HIS A 15 -12.98 -12.09 -15.99
N ALA A 16 -11.72 -11.89 -15.58
CA ALA A 16 -11.35 -10.84 -14.64
C ALA A 16 -11.60 -9.44 -15.25
N MET A 17 -11.27 -9.22 -16.53
CA MET A 17 -11.58 -7.98 -17.25
C MET A 17 -13.09 -7.74 -17.33
N LEU A 18 -13.89 -8.77 -17.61
CA LEU A 18 -15.36 -8.68 -17.65
C LEU A 18 -15.95 -8.37 -16.26
N ALA A 19 -15.43 -9.01 -15.20
CA ALA A 19 -15.84 -8.74 -13.83
C ALA A 19 -15.56 -7.28 -13.45
N TYR A 20 -14.32 -6.82 -13.69
CA TYR A 20 -13.88 -5.45 -13.41
C TYR A 20 -14.68 -4.41 -14.20
N SER A 21 -14.86 -4.63 -15.51
CA SER A 21 -15.62 -3.71 -16.37
C SER A 21 -17.09 -3.64 -15.98
N SER A 22 -17.69 -4.79 -15.63
CA SER A 22 -19.08 -4.85 -15.16
C SER A 22 -19.25 -4.12 -13.82
N LEU A 23 -18.28 -4.24 -12.90
CA LEU A 23 -18.29 -3.51 -11.63
C LEU A 23 -18.22 -2.00 -11.85
N HIS A 24 -17.33 -1.54 -12.74
CA HIS A 24 -17.19 -0.11 -13.04
C HIS A 24 -18.43 0.48 -13.70
N HIS A 25 -19.04 -0.24 -14.65
CA HIS A 25 -20.15 0.31 -15.42
C HIS A 25 -21.51 0.19 -14.69
N HIS A 26 -21.74 -0.92 -13.97
CA HIS A 26 -23.05 -1.23 -13.39
C HIS A 26 -23.04 -1.35 -11.86
N GLY A 27 -21.89 -1.12 -11.21
CA GLY A 27 -21.72 -1.41 -9.80
C GLY A 27 -21.69 -2.91 -9.49
N LEU A 28 -21.78 -3.23 -8.20
CA LEU A 28 -21.74 -4.62 -7.73
C LEU A 28 -23.05 -5.33 -8.11
N SER A 29 -22.95 -6.35 -8.97
CA SER A 29 -24.09 -7.10 -9.50
C SER A 29 -23.84 -8.61 -9.49
N GLU A 30 -24.90 -9.39 -9.66
CA GLU A 30 -24.79 -10.85 -9.81
C GLU A 30 -23.89 -11.23 -11.00
N THR A 31 -23.99 -10.47 -12.10
CA THR A 31 -23.17 -10.66 -13.30
C THR A 31 -21.68 -10.42 -13.03
N SER A 32 -21.33 -9.32 -12.36
CA SER A 32 -19.94 -9.02 -12.04
C SER A 32 -19.33 -10.09 -11.11
N LEU A 33 -20.13 -10.60 -10.17
CA LEU A 33 -19.72 -11.68 -9.27
C LEU A 33 -19.58 -13.03 -10.00
N LYS A 34 -20.46 -13.36 -10.94
CA LYS A 34 -20.34 -14.57 -11.77
C LYS A 34 -19.02 -14.59 -12.54
N PHE A 35 -18.66 -13.47 -13.17
CA PHE A 35 -17.38 -13.35 -13.86
C PHE A 35 -16.18 -13.47 -12.91
N LYS A 36 -16.25 -12.86 -11.70
CA LYS A 36 -15.21 -13.03 -10.67
C LYS A 36 -15.01 -14.50 -10.30
N VAL A 37 -16.10 -15.23 -10.05
CA VAL A 37 -16.07 -16.66 -9.68
C VAL A 37 -15.49 -17.51 -10.82
N GLN A 38 -15.87 -17.24 -12.06
CA GLN A 38 -15.32 -17.93 -13.24
C GLN A 38 -13.81 -17.68 -13.39
N ALA A 39 -13.37 -16.43 -13.23
CA ALA A 39 -11.95 -16.08 -13.25
C ALA A 39 -11.16 -16.84 -12.16
N LEU A 40 -11.68 -16.90 -10.94
CA LEU A 40 -11.09 -17.65 -9.83
C LEU A 40 -10.94 -19.14 -10.13
N HIS A 41 -11.98 -19.78 -10.67
CA HIS A 41 -11.92 -21.18 -11.05
C HIS A 41 -10.83 -21.42 -12.11
N LEU A 42 -10.77 -20.56 -13.12
CA LEU A 42 -9.77 -20.65 -14.20
C LEU A 42 -8.34 -20.38 -13.70
N LEU A 43 -8.16 -19.49 -12.72
CA LEU A 43 -6.86 -19.31 -12.06
C LEU A 43 -6.44 -20.55 -11.27
N SER A 44 -7.38 -21.19 -10.56
CA SER A 44 -7.10 -22.45 -9.86
C SER A 44 -6.64 -23.53 -10.84
N THR A 45 -7.38 -23.74 -11.93
CA THR A 45 -7.00 -24.68 -12.99
C THR A 45 -5.63 -24.33 -13.57
N SER A 46 -5.38 -23.05 -13.86
CA SER A 46 -4.09 -22.58 -14.36
C SER A 46 -2.94 -22.87 -13.39
N ALA A 47 -3.16 -22.84 -12.08
CA ALA A 47 -2.12 -23.11 -11.08
C ALA A 47 -1.87 -24.62 -10.89
N GLU A 48 -2.84 -25.46 -11.24
CA GLU A 48 -2.74 -26.93 -11.15
C GLU A 48 -2.03 -27.56 -12.36
N ASP A 49 -2.03 -26.88 -13.51
CA ASP A 49 -1.52 -27.37 -14.81
C ASP A 49 0.03 -27.45 -14.94
N GLY A 50 0.79 -27.35 -13.83
CA GLY A 50 2.26 -27.47 -13.81
C GLY A 50 3.00 -26.14 -14.01
N GLU A 51 4.22 -26.17 -14.57
CA GLU A 51 5.02 -24.96 -14.80
C GLU A 51 4.38 -24.06 -15.87
N LEU A 52 4.04 -22.83 -15.47
CA LEU A 52 3.47 -21.82 -16.36
C LEU A 52 4.52 -21.29 -17.33
N SER A 53 4.17 -21.23 -18.62
CA SER A 53 4.94 -20.45 -19.59
C SER A 53 4.93 -18.96 -19.22
N LEU A 54 5.94 -18.19 -19.60
CA LEU A 54 6.04 -16.75 -19.28
C LEU A 54 4.79 -15.94 -19.70
N VAL A 55 4.20 -16.30 -20.84
CA VAL A 55 2.96 -15.68 -21.34
C VAL A 55 1.77 -16.03 -20.43
N ASN A 56 1.60 -17.30 -20.08
CA ASN A 56 0.52 -17.73 -19.20
C ASN A 56 0.70 -17.17 -17.78
N ALA A 57 1.95 -17.08 -17.29
CA ALA A 57 2.29 -16.44 -16.03
C ALA A 57 1.91 -14.96 -16.02
N SER A 58 2.27 -14.21 -17.07
CA SER A 58 1.88 -12.80 -17.22
C SER A 58 0.36 -12.62 -17.23
N GLN A 59 -0.37 -13.50 -17.93
CA GLN A 59 -1.84 -13.48 -17.95
C GLN A 59 -2.44 -13.81 -16.58
N HIS A 60 -1.88 -14.79 -15.87
CA HIS A 60 -2.30 -15.18 -14.52
C HIS A 60 -2.09 -14.01 -13.54
N VAL A 61 -0.92 -13.37 -13.58
CA VAL A 61 -0.58 -12.19 -12.77
C VAL A 61 -1.55 -11.04 -13.05
N ALA A 62 -1.80 -10.72 -14.33
CA ALA A 62 -2.73 -9.66 -14.71
C ALA A 62 -4.17 -9.94 -14.25
N ALA A 63 -4.63 -11.19 -14.36
CA ALA A 63 -5.94 -11.61 -13.89
C ALA A 63 -6.06 -11.46 -12.36
N SER A 64 -5.04 -11.89 -11.61
CA SER A 64 -4.98 -11.70 -10.16
C SER A 64 -5.04 -10.21 -9.78
N MET A 65 -4.26 -9.34 -10.45
CA MET A 65 -4.27 -7.91 -10.18
C MET A 65 -5.63 -7.24 -10.46
N LEU A 66 -6.32 -7.65 -11.52
CA LEU A 66 -7.68 -7.17 -11.82
C LEU A 66 -8.70 -7.61 -10.76
N LEU A 67 -8.59 -8.85 -10.26
CA LEU A 67 -9.45 -9.34 -9.17
C LEU A 67 -9.14 -8.64 -7.83
N GLY A 68 -7.87 -8.36 -7.55
CA GLY A 68 -7.47 -7.53 -6.41
C GLY A 68 -8.08 -6.13 -6.50
N SER A 69 -8.00 -5.51 -7.68
CA SER A 69 -8.58 -4.19 -7.94
C SER A 69 -10.11 -4.21 -7.82
N PHE A 70 -10.76 -5.25 -8.33
CA PHE A 70 -12.20 -5.49 -8.17
C PHE A 70 -12.60 -5.45 -6.69
N GLU A 71 -11.85 -6.10 -5.80
CA GLU A 71 -12.14 -6.09 -4.36
C GLU A 71 -11.95 -4.70 -3.72
N THR A 72 -10.92 -3.95 -4.12
CA THR A 72 -10.66 -2.60 -3.57
C THR A 72 -11.67 -1.54 -4.01
N LEU A 73 -12.35 -1.76 -5.14
CA LEU A 73 -13.36 -0.84 -5.68
C LEU A 73 -14.75 -1.05 -5.06
N ARG A 74 -14.95 -2.11 -4.27
CA ARG A 74 -16.26 -2.41 -3.70
C ARG A 74 -16.68 -1.32 -2.71
N PRO A 75 -17.96 -0.88 -2.72
CA PRO A 75 -18.45 0.17 -1.81
C PRO A 75 -18.46 -0.26 -0.33
N SER A 76 -18.63 -1.56 -0.07
CA SER A 76 -18.61 -2.15 1.28
C SER A 76 -17.20 -2.56 1.66
N GLU A 77 -16.86 -2.48 2.95
CA GLU A 77 -15.62 -3.04 3.48
C GLU A 77 -15.48 -4.50 3.00
N SER A 78 -14.45 -4.75 2.18
CA SER A 78 -14.17 -6.07 1.62
C SER A 78 -13.76 -7.03 2.74
N SER A 79 -13.78 -8.33 2.51
CA SER A 79 -13.25 -9.34 3.44
C SER A 79 -11.72 -9.28 3.60
N GLY A 80 -11.03 -8.30 3.00
CA GLY A 80 -9.57 -8.27 2.87
C GLY A 80 -9.05 -9.16 1.75
N GLU A 81 -9.94 -9.68 0.90
CA GLU A 81 -9.61 -10.62 -0.18
C GLU A 81 -8.61 -10.09 -1.20
N TRP A 82 -8.56 -8.77 -1.38
CA TRP A 82 -7.60 -8.12 -2.27
C TRP A 82 -6.14 -8.54 -1.97
N LEU A 83 -5.79 -8.79 -0.71
CA LEU A 83 -4.44 -9.24 -0.33
C LEU A 83 -4.05 -10.56 -0.96
N TRP A 84 -4.97 -11.53 -0.99
CA TRP A 84 -4.69 -12.86 -1.54
C TRP A 84 -4.41 -12.80 -3.03
N HIS A 85 -5.08 -11.89 -3.74
CA HIS A 85 -4.84 -11.65 -5.15
C HIS A 85 -3.44 -11.05 -5.40
N ILE A 86 -3.02 -10.08 -4.58
CA ILE A 86 -1.68 -9.49 -4.70
C ILE A 86 -0.60 -10.51 -4.36
N TRP A 87 -0.75 -11.26 -3.26
CA TRP A 87 0.23 -12.28 -2.89
C TRP A 87 0.30 -13.43 -3.89
N GLY A 88 -0.84 -13.89 -4.41
CA GLY A 88 -0.85 -14.89 -5.48
C GLY A 88 -0.15 -14.41 -6.74
N ALA A 89 -0.29 -13.13 -7.10
CA ALA A 89 0.46 -12.54 -8.21
C ALA A 89 1.97 -12.52 -7.95
N VAL A 90 2.41 -12.16 -6.74
CA VAL A 90 3.82 -12.19 -6.33
C VAL A 90 4.38 -13.62 -6.37
N ASP A 91 3.63 -14.60 -5.85
CA ASP A 91 4.04 -16.01 -5.84
C ASP A 91 4.26 -16.53 -7.27
N VAL A 92 3.39 -16.16 -8.22
CA VAL A 92 3.54 -16.56 -9.64
C VAL A 92 4.75 -15.89 -10.29
N ILE A 93 5.00 -14.60 -10.03
CA ILE A 93 6.19 -13.89 -10.53
C ILE A 93 7.46 -14.61 -10.04
N GLN A 94 7.51 -14.97 -8.77
CA GLN A 94 8.66 -15.66 -8.17
C GLN A 94 8.84 -17.08 -8.73
N ALA A 95 7.77 -17.86 -8.77
CA ALA A 95 7.81 -19.25 -9.24
C ALA A 95 8.26 -19.36 -10.71
N THR A 96 7.93 -18.37 -11.53
CA THR A 96 8.24 -18.36 -12.97
C THR A 96 9.47 -17.53 -13.33
N GLN A 97 10.09 -16.87 -12.34
CA GLN A 97 11.19 -15.92 -12.54
C GLN A 97 10.84 -14.84 -13.58
N LEU A 98 9.58 -14.39 -13.60
CA LEU A 98 9.05 -13.56 -14.68
C LEU A 98 9.85 -12.25 -14.85
N SER A 99 10.35 -11.69 -13.74
CA SER A 99 11.21 -10.50 -13.74
C SER A 99 12.52 -10.73 -14.50
N ASP A 100 13.18 -11.87 -14.29
CA ASP A 100 14.51 -12.13 -14.85
C ASP A 100 14.47 -12.43 -16.36
N HIS A 101 13.34 -12.97 -16.85
CA HIS A 101 13.16 -13.38 -18.24
C HIS A 101 12.38 -12.37 -19.10
N SER A 102 11.86 -11.30 -18.50
CA SER A 102 11.07 -10.30 -19.23
C SER A 102 11.97 -9.32 -19.99
N SER A 103 11.84 -9.28 -21.31
CA SER A 103 12.40 -8.23 -22.17
C SER A 103 11.34 -7.26 -22.69
N GLU A 104 10.07 -7.55 -22.44
CA GLU A 104 8.92 -6.79 -22.93
C GLU A 104 8.53 -5.68 -21.97
N ASN A 105 8.32 -4.47 -22.50
CA ASN A 105 7.91 -3.30 -21.72
C ASN A 105 6.57 -3.49 -20.99
N GLU A 106 5.64 -4.26 -21.58
CA GLU A 106 4.32 -4.54 -21.00
C GLU A 106 4.42 -5.40 -19.72
N THR A 107 5.33 -6.39 -19.71
CA THR A 107 5.57 -7.22 -18.53
C THR A 107 6.19 -6.42 -17.38
N HIS A 108 7.08 -5.47 -17.70
CA HIS A 108 7.64 -4.57 -16.68
C HIS A 108 6.57 -3.70 -16.03
N ALA A 109 5.67 -3.09 -16.83
CA ALA A 109 4.57 -2.31 -16.30
C ALA A 109 3.61 -3.14 -15.41
N LEU A 110 3.38 -4.40 -15.77
CA LEU A 110 2.61 -5.33 -14.94
C LEU A 110 3.31 -5.65 -13.61
N ILE A 111 4.62 -5.90 -13.65
CA ILE A 111 5.43 -6.15 -12.45
C ILE A 111 5.46 -4.91 -11.54
N ASP A 112 5.62 -3.71 -12.11
CA ASP A 112 5.57 -2.46 -11.36
C ASP A 112 4.20 -2.25 -10.69
N TRP A 113 3.11 -2.59 -11.39
CA TRP A 113 1.77 -2.57 -10.81
C TRP A 113 1.65 -3.52 -9.61
N VAL A 114 2.18 -4.75 -9.73
CA VAL A 114 2.22 -5.71 -8.61
C VAL A 114 3.07 -5.17 -7.45
N ASN A 115 4.25 -4.61 -7.74
CA ASN A 115 5.17 -4.08 -6.73
C ASN A 115 4.58 -2.92 -5.94
N TYR A 116 3.85 -2.02 -6.62
CA TYR A 116 3.11 -0.94 -5.99
C TYR A 116 2.09 -1.46 -4.97
N HIS A 117 1.21 -2.37 -5.40
CA HIS A 117 0.19 -2.94 -4.51
C HIS A 117 0.80 -3.82 -3.42
N HIS A 118 1.88 -4.55 -3.72
CA HIS A 118 2.58 -5.37 -2.74
C HIS A 118 3.20 -4.51 -1.65
N THR A 119 3.87 -3.41 -2.01
CA THR A 119 4.44 -2.45 -1.05
C THR A 119 3.40 -1.91 -0.10
N LEU A 120 2.26 -1.49 -0.64
CA LEU A 120 1.20 -0.90 0.16
C LEU A 120 0.41 -1.96 0.95
N SER A 121 0.38 -3.22 0.49
CA SER A 121 -0.10 -4.33 1.31
C SER A 121 0.80 -4.62 2.51
N ARG A 122 2.13 -4.49 2.38
CA ARG A 122 3.05 -4.57 3.51
C ARG A 122 2.79 -3.44 4.50
N PHE A 123 2.61 -2.20 4.02
CA PHE A 123 2.21 -1.09 4.88
C PHE A 123 0.91 -1.38 5.64
N SER A 124 -0.17 -1.76 4.93
CA SER A 124 -1.45 -2.07 5.57
C SER A 124 -1.32 -3.19 6.60
N THR A 125 -0.66 -4.30 6.26
CA THR A 125 -0.52 -5.46 7.15
C THR A 125 0.38 -5.19 8.34
N GLN A 126 1.36 -4.29 8.21
CA GLN A 126 2.24 -3.91 9.29
C GLN A 126 1.50 -3.15 10.41
N HIS A 127 0.51 -2.34 10.06
CA HIS A 127 -0.21 -1.47 10.99
C HIS A 127 -1.60 -1.97 11.36
N TRP A 128 -2.19 -2.89 10.57
CA TRP A 128 -3.50 -3.45 10.90
C TRP A 128 -3.38 -4.50 12.01
N ARG A 129 -3.57 -4.04 13.26
CA ARG A 129 -3.44 -4.82 14.50
C ARG A 129 -4.82 -5.27 15.00
N HIS A 130 -5.53 -6.13 14.26
CA HIS A 130 -6.77 -6.71 14.80
C HIS A 130 -6.48 -7.86 15.77
N LYS A 131 -5.91 -7.54 16.95
CA LYS A 131 -6.22 -8.08 18.31
C LYS A 131 -5.44 -7.33 19.41
N SER A 132 -6.20 -6.86 20.40
CA SER A 132 -5.82 -6.49 21.77
C SER A 132 -5.50 -5.01 22.12
N LEU A 133 -6.39 -4.08 21.77
CA LEU A 133 -6.67 -2.97 22.70
C LEU A 133 -7.70 -3.35 23.80
N ALA A 134 -8.17 -4.61 23.79
CA ALA A 134 -8.99 -5.19 24.84
C ALA A 134 -8.52 -6.61 25.22
N SER A 135 -7.38 -6.74 25.90
CA SER A 135 -7.14 -7.80 26.90
C SER A 135 -5.80 -7.60 27.60
N LYS A 136 -5.78 -6.73 28.62
CA LYS A 136 -4.90 -6.91 29.77
C LYS A 136 -5.47 -8.02 30.67
N ALA A 137 -5.77 -9.21 30.13
CA ALA A 137 -6.16 -10.39 30.90
C ALA A 137 -6.38 -11.63 29.99
N SER A 138 -5.38 -12.11 29.27
CA SER A 138 -5.26 -13.55 28.98
C SER A 138 -3.95 -13.87 28.30
N LYS A 139 -3.07 -14.61 28.99
CA LYS A 139 -1.86 -15.21 28.43
C LYS A 139 -2.23 -16.41 27.55
N LYS A 140 -2.76 -16.18 26.35
CA LYS A 140 -2.63 -17.11 25.23
C LYS A 140 -2.53 -16.30 23.93
N PRO A 141 -1.33 -16.18 23.33
CA PRO A 141 -1.21 -15.49 22.06
C PRO A 141 -1.99 -16.28 21.02
N MET A 142 -2.85 -15.56 20.30
CA MET A 142 -3.64 -16.11 19.23
C MET A 142 -2.71 -16.46 18.06
N GLN A 143 -2.23 -17.71 18.05
CA GLN A 143 -1.27 -18.24 17.08
C GLN A 143 -1.87 -18.53 15.69
N LEU A 144 -3.09 -18.11 15.38
CA LEU A 144 -3.76 -18.47 14.12
C LEU A 144 -3.28 -17.65 12.90
N PHE A 145 -2.65 -16.49 13.09
CA PHE A 145 -2.07 -15.71 11.98
C PHE A 145 -0.58 -15.96 11.76
N ARG A 146 0.10 -16.65 12.70
CA ARG A 146 1.56 -16.87 12.66
C ARG A 146 1.95 -18.27 12.15
N ARG A 147 0.98 -19.09 11.74
CA ARG A 147 1.16 -20.53 11.48
C ARG A 147 0.43 -21.03 10.24
N ARG A 148 0.50 -20.28 9.14
CA ARG A 148 0.98 -20.93 7.92
C ARG A 148 2.41 -20.45 7.80
N THR A 149 3.34 -21.38 7.81
CA THR A 149 4.66 -21.19 7.21
C THR A 149 4.42 -20.81 5.74
N THR A 150 4.08 -19.54 5.50
CA THR A 150 4.65 -18.88 4.35
C THR A 150 6.15 -19.13 4.50
N PRO A 151 6.85 -19.62 3.47
CA PRO A 151 8.28 -19.41 3.40
C PRO A 151 8.53 -17.94 3.80
N PRO A 152 9.65 -17.58 4.44
CA PRO A 152 10.01 -16.17 4.45
C PRO A 152 9.95 -15.78 2.97
N LEU A 153 8.91 -15.04 2.56
CA LEU A 153 8.71 -14.62 1.19
C LEU A 153 9.97 -13.86 0.95
N SER A 154 10.91 -14.52 0.27
CA SER A 154 12.27 -14.06 0.12
C SER A 154 12.08 -12.68 -0.43
N ILE A 155 12.51 -11.70 0.37
CA ILE A 155 12.43 -10.26 0.17
C ILE A 155 12.45 -10.04 -1.34
N TYR A 156 11.27 -9.89 -1.96
CA TYR A 156 11.23 -9.64 -3.38
C TYR A 156 11.80 -8.25 -3.52
N ARG A 157 13.07 -8.21 -3.90
CA ARG A 157 13.75 -7.01 -4.31
C ARG A 157 13.59 -6.98 -5.81
N PRO A 158 13.00 -5.92 -6.40
CA PRO A 158 13.13 -5.70 -7.82
C PRO A 158 14.63 -5.74 -8.14
N ASN A 159 15.08 -6.77 -8.88
CA ASN A 159 16.49 -6.92 -9.27
C ASN A 159 16.88 -5.99 -10.42
N HIS A 160 15.91 -5.24 -10.96
CA HIS A 160 16.17 -4.26 -11.99
C HIS A 160 16.68 -2.95 -11.36
N PRO A 161 17.69 -2.30 -11.96
CA PRO A 161 18.03 -0.94 -11.56
C PRO A 161 16.75 -0.10 -11.59
N SER A 162 16.45 0.65 -10.53
CA SER A 162 15.29 1.53 -10.53
C SER A 162 15.51 2.62 -11.57
N ILE A 163 14.93 2.45 -12.77
CA ILE A 163 15.07 3.39 -13.88
C ILE A 163 14.25 4.66 -13.59
N ASP A 164 13.22 4.56 -12.74
CA ASP A 164 12.28 5.63 -12.43
C ASP A 164 12.25 5.97 -10.93
N PRO A 165 12.23 7.27 -10.54
CA PRO A 165 12.12 7.71 -9.15
C PRO A 165 10.92 7.14 -8.37
N THR A 166 9.82 6.80 -9.04
CA THR A 166 8.64 6.18 -8.39
C THR A 166 8.97 4.76 -7.91
N SER A 167 9.69 3.98 -8.71
CA SER A 167 10.13 2.63 -8.33
C SER A 167 11.12 2.69 -7.16
N SER A 168 12.05 3.65 -7.17
CA SER A 168 13.01 3.85 -6.08
C SER A 168 12.30 4.16 -4.75
N ILE A 169 11.35 5.09 -4.74
CA ILE A 169 10.67 5.47 -3.49
C ILE A 169 9.79 4.34 -2.96
N MET A 170 9.13 3.57 -3.83
CA MET A 170 8.37 2.39 -3.42
C MET A 170 9.27 1.31 -2.82
N SER A 171 10.46 1.07 -3.40
CA SER A 171 11.42 0.12 -2.83
C SER A 171 11.89 0.54 -1.43
N LEU A 172 12.09 1.84 -1.18
CA LEU A 172 12.48 2.35 0.14
C LEU A 172 11.35 2.22 1.15
N LEU A 173 10.10 2.50 0.74
CA LEU A 173 8.92 2.27 1.56
C LEU A 173 8.75 0.79 1.91
N PHE A 174 8.92 -0.10 0.93
CA PHE A 174 8.86 -1.55 1.14
C PHE A 174 9.89 -2.02 2.17
N GLU A 175 11.15 -1.58 2.02
CA GLU A 175 12.22 -1.90 2.96
C GLU A 175 11.89 -1.35 4.36
N ALA A 176 11.42 -0.10 4.47
CA ALA A 176 11.01 0.50 5.73
C ALA A 176 9.91 -0.31 6.44
N CYS A 177 8.90 -0.78 5.70
CA CYS A 177 7.86 -1.65 6.23
C CYS A 177 8.39 -3.02 6.67
N ASN A 178 9.42 -3.56 6.02
CA ASN A 178 9.98 -4.87 6.36
C ASN A 178 10.93 -4.84 7.54
N ILE A 179 11.73 -3.79 7.68
CA ILE A 179 12.68 -3.70 8.78
C ILE A 179 12.04 -3.20 10.07
N TYR A 180 10.90 -2.50 9.99
CA TYR A 180 10.27 -1.89 11.16
C TYR A 180 10.07 -2.90 12.29
N MET A 181 10.55 -2.52 13.47
CA MET A 181 10.39 -3.25 14.72
C MET A 181 9.57 -2.42 15.70
N ASP A 182 8.75 -3.11 16.50
CA ASP A 182 8.04 -2.45 17.60
C ASP A 182 9.07 -1.84 18.56
N PRO A 183 8.91 -0.58 19.00
CA PRO A 183 9.81 0.05 19.96
C PRO A 183 9.96 -0.72 21.29
N GLN A 184 8.98 -1.56 21.65
CA GLN A 184 9.04 -2.43 22.83
C GLN A 184 9.85 -3.71 22.60
N ASP A 185 10.21 -4.02 21.35
CA ASP A 185 11.09 -5.15 21.03
C ASP A 185 12.53 -4.83 21.46
N PRO A 186 13.21 -5.69 22.24
CA PRO A 186 14.62 -5.49 22.61
C PRO A 186 15.55 -5.32 21.39
N GLN A 187 15.22 -5.91 20.25
CA GLN A 187 16.01 -5.79 19.01
C GLN A 187 15.89 -4.41 18.35
N SER A 188 14.88 -3.61 18.71
CA SER A 188 14.74 -2.21 18.24
C SER A 188 15.89 -1.31 18.71
N GLN A 189 16.63 -1.73 19.75
CA GLN A 189 17.80 -1.01 20.25
C GLN A 189 19.12 -1.48 19.62
N SER A 190 19.07 -2.49 18.75
CA SER A 190 20.28 -3.01 18.10
C SER A 190 20.92 -1.96 17.19
N PRO A 191 22.26 -1.85 17.18
CA PRO A 191 22.94 -0.93 16.29
C PRO A 191 22.68 -1.28 14.82
N GLU A 192 22.50 -2.55 14.48
CA GLU A 192 22.17 -3.01 13.12
C GLU A 192 20.85 -2.44 12.61
N TYR A 193 19.80 -2.49 13.44
CA TYR A 193 18.49 -1.91 13.11
C TYR A 193 18.58 -0.40 12.95
N ARG A 194 19.20 0.29 13.91
CA ARG A 194 19.37 1.75 13.87
C ARG A 194 20.22 2.22 12.67
N ASN A 195 21.24 1.45 12.28
CA ASN A 195 22.04 1.70 11.08
C ASN A 195 21.21 1.53 9.81
N SER A 196 20.35 0.50 9.78
CA SER A 196 19.49 0.23 8.62
C SER A 196 18.48 1.35 8.39
N LEU A 197 17.86 1.86 9.46
CA LEU A 197 16.95 3.02 9.39
C LEU A 197 17.66 4.30 8.93
N ARG A 198 18.82 4.63 9.51
CA ARG A 198 19.60 5.81 9.09
C ARG A 198 20.02 5.74 7.62
N ARG A 199 20.34 4.55 7.13
CA ARG A 199 20.63 4.35 5.70
C ARG A 199 19.40 4.63 4.84
N LEU A 200 18.21 4.17 5.25
CA LEU A 200 16.97 4.48 4.53
C LEU A 200 16.66 5.98 4.54
N GLU A 201 16.85 6.66 5.67
CA GLU A 201 16.68 8.11 5.74
C GLU A 201 17.57 8.85 4.74
N ALA A 202 18.88 8.52 4.73
CA ALA A 202 19.82 9.12 3.79
C ALA A 202 19.43 8.86 2.33
N GLN A 203 19.01 7.63 2.00
CA GLN A 203 18.57 7.28 0.65
C GLN A 203 17.31 8.04 0.21
N VAL A 204 16.38 8.29 1.13
CA VAL A 204 15.20 9.10 0.83
C VAL A 204 15.56 10.58 0.72
N ASP A 205 16.46 11.10 1.56
CA ASP A 205 16.94 12.48 1.47
C ASP A 205 17.64 12.75 0.13
N ASP A 206 18.43 11.79 -0.36
CA ASP A 206 19.04 11.87 -1.70
C ASP A 206 17.97 11.92 -2.81
N LEU A 207 16.88 11.16 -2.69
CA LEU A 207 15.77 11.19 -3.65
C LEU A 207 14.96 12.49 -3.58
N ILE A 208 14.76 13.07 -2.39
CA ILE A 208 14.11 14.37 -2.23
C ILE A 208 14.96 15.48 -2.85
N ALA A 209 16.27 15.42 -2.69
CA ALA A 209 17.20 16.37 -3.30
C ALA A 209 17.28 16.23 -4.83
N SER A 210 16.94 15.05 -5.38
CA SER A 210 16.91 14.81 -6.81
C SER A 210 15.78 15.59 -7.49
N PRO A 211 16.06 16.29 -8.62
CA PRO A 211 15.02 17.00 -9.35
C PRO A 211 13.92 16.04 -9.81
N VAL A 212 12.69 16.55 -9.84
CA VAL A 212 11.55 15.87 -10.47
C VAL A 212 11.81 15.83 -11.99
N PRO A 213 11.60 14.67 -12.65
CA PRO A 213 11.74 14.59 -14.10
C PRO A 213 10.84 15.62 -14.83
N ASN A 214 11.43 16.37 -15.76
CA ASN A 214 10.76 17.48 -16.46
C ASN A 214 9.64 17.03 -17.42
N ASP A 215 9.62 15.75 -17.76
CA ASP A 215 8.67 15.10 -18.68
C ASP A 215 7.39 14.63 -17.98
N LEU A 216 7.34 14.66 -16.65
CA LEU A 216 6.12 14.34 -15.90
C LEU A 216 5.07 15.43 -16.05
N ASN A 217 3.82 15.01 -16.23
CA ASN A 217 2.69 15.93 -16.13
C ASN A 217 2.58 16.46 -14.67
N PRO A 218 1.91 17.61 -14.44
CA PRO A 218 1.82 18.22 -13.11
C PRO A 218 1.23 17.32 -12.02
N GLU A 219 0.28 16.44 -12.37
CA GLU A 219 -0.36 15.52 -11.42
C GLU A 219 0.60 14.41 -10.99
N SER A 220 1.33 13.81 -11.95
CA SER A 220 2.34 12.79 -11.70
C SER A 220 3.56 13.35 -10.95
N ALA A 221 3.99 14.57 -11.29
CA ALA A 221 5.03 15.29 -10.57
C ALA A 221 4.64 15.52 -9.09
N PHE A 222 3.40 15.97 -8.87
CA PHE A 222 2.86 16.13 -7.52
C PHE A 222 2.76 14.80 -6.77
N ALA A 223 2.25 13.75 -7.41
CA ALA A 223 2.17 12.42 -6.80
C ALA A 223 3.54 11.91 -6.36
N LEU A 224 4.58 12.07 -7.19
CA LEU A 224 5.95 11.68 -6.86
C LEU A 224 6.47 12.43 -5.63
N GLU A 225 6.33 13.76 -5.60
CA GLU A 225 6.74 14.58 -4.46
C GLU A 225 5.98 14.20 -3.18
N LEU A 226 4.68 13.97 -3.30
CA LEU A 226 3.84 13.53 -2.20
C LEU A 226 4.29 12.15 -1.65
N TYR A 227 4.67 11.20 -2.52
CA TYR A 227 5.24 9.92 -2.09
C TYR A 227 6.62 10.06 -1.45
N ARG A 228 7.49 10.93 -1.98
CA ARG A 228 8.83 11.21 -1.42
C ARG A 228 8.70 11.74 0.01
N VAL A 229 7.91 12.79 0.21
CA VAL A 229 7.71 13.41 1.53
C VAL A 229 7.02 12.45 2.49
N ALA A 230 5.95 11.76 2.07
CA ALA A 230 5.26 10.80 2.93
C ALA A 230 6.16 9.63 3.37
N THR A 231 6.98 9.09 2.46
CA THR A 231 7.92 8.01 2.78
C THR A 231 9.00 8.51 3.74
N ARG A 232 9.48 9.75 3.55
CA ARG A 232 10.43 10.37 4.48
C ARG A 232 9.87 10.56 5.88
N ILE A 233 8.64 11.06 5.99
CA ILE A 233 7.92 11.19 7.26
C ILE A 233 7.79 9.82 7.90
N TYR A 234 7.28 8.84 7.15
CA TYR A 234 7.08 7.48 7.66
C TYR A 234 8.37 6.88 8.24
N ILE A 235 9.49 6.97 7.51
CA ILE A 235 10.79 6.45 7.98
C ILE A 235 11.30 7.25 9.19
N ALA A 236 11.19 8.57 9.18
CA ALA A 236 11.61 9.43 10.30
C ALA A 236 10.85 9.12 11.60
N ARG A 237 9.56 8.82 11.47
CA ARG A 237 8.71 8.47 12.61
C ARG A 237 8.94 7.03 13.07
N ALA A 238 9.27 6.13 12.14
CA ALA A 238 9.68 4.76 12.45
C ALA A 238 11.05 4.67 13.15
N SER A 239 11.97 5.59 12.84
CA SER A 239 13.30 5.67 13.45
C SER A 239 13.33 6.45 14.77
N GLN A 240 12.23 7.13 15.12
CA GLN A 240 12.19 8.03 16.24
C GLN A 240 12.29 7.30 17.59
N SER A 241 13.36 7.62 18.32
CA SER A 241 13.52 7.22 19.72
C SER A 241 12.64 8.09 20.63
N PRO A 242 11.99 7.51 21.67
CA PRO A 242 11.28 8.30 22.68
C PRO A 242 12.16 9.31 23.43
N TRP A 243 13.48 9.11 23.38
CA TRP A 243 14.48 9.89 24.11
C TRP A 243 15.16 10.97 23.26
N GLU A 244 14.88 11.00 21.96
CA GLU A 244 15.47 11.94 21.01
C GLU A 244 14.43 12.95 20.54
N ALA A 245 14.88 14.16 20.21
CA ALA A 245 14.01 15.16 19.64
C ALA A 245 13.42 14.64 18.32
N PRO A 246 12.12 14.87 18.05
CA PRO A 246 11.52 14.50 16.78
C PRO A 246 12.27 15.11 15.60
N ALA A 247 12.39 14.36 14.50
CA ALA A 247 12.85 14.91 13.24
C ALA A 247 11.99 16.12 12.85
N VAL A 248 12.64 17.24 12.53
CA VAL A 248 11.99 18.49 12.11
C VAL A 248 11.72 18.40 10.62
N LEU A 249 10.47 18.13 10.27
CA LEU A 249 10.00 17.99 8.88
C LEU A 249 8.97 19.06 8.51
N ASP A 250 8.77 20.06 9.38
CA ASP A 250 7.71 21.07 9.26
C ASP A 250 7.80 21.83 7.93
N SER A 251 9.00 22.16 7.46
CA SER A 251 9.19 22.85 6.18
C SER A 251 8.71 22.04 4.97
N LEU A 252 8.89 20.70 4.98
CA LEU A 252 8.42 19.82 3.91
C LEU A 252 6.89 19.69 3.95
N VAL A 253 6.33 19.55 5.15
CA VAL A 253 4.87 19.46 5.36
C VAL A 253 4.18 20.77 4.97
N ASP A 254 4.72 21.90 5.42
CA ASP A 254 4.18 23.24 5.10
C ASP A 254 4.28 23.55 3.61
N ALA A 255 5.32 23.09 2.91
CA ALA A 255 5.43 23.25 1.46
C ALA A 255 4.27 22.55 0.71
N LEU A 256 3.85 21.36 1.17
CA LEU A 256 2.71 20.65 0.59
C LEU A 256 1.39 21.38 0.86
N PHE A 257 1.16 21.83 2.10
CA PHE A 257 -0.07 22.55 2.47
C PHE A 257 -0.19 23.93 1.81
N ASN A 258 0.90 24.68 1.70
CA ASN A 258 0.94 25.98 1.03
C ASN A 258 0.91 25.88 -0.50
N GLY A 259 1.15 24.69 -1.04
CA GLY A 259 1.16 24.45 -2.47
C GLY A 259 -0.05 23.63 -2.94
N PRO A 260 0.18 22.44 -3.51
CA PRO A 260 -0.81 21.72 -4.32
C PRO A 260 -2.03 21.19 -3.53
N VAL A 261 -1.90 20.94 -2.22
CA VAL A 261 -2.98 20.36 -1.39
C VAL A 261 -4.26 21.20 -1.43
N ALA A 262 -4.14 22.53 -1.57
CA ALA A 262 -5.29 23.43 -1.61
C ALA A 262 -6.20 23.22 -2.83
N SER A 263 -5.64 22.73 -3.95
CA SER A 263 -6.35 22.70 -5.25
C SER A 263 -6.41 21.31 -5.91
N CYS A 264 -5.62 20.34 -5.47
CA CYS A 264 -5.56 19.02 -6.10
C CYS A 264 -6.66 18.05 -5.63
N THR A 265 -6.82 16.96 -6.41
CA THR A 265 -7.41 15.69 -5.99
C THR A 265 -6.29 14.68 -5.73
N CYS A 266 -6.52 13.69 -4.85
CA CYS A 266 -5.49 12.70 -4.54
C CYS A 266 -6.08 11.29 -4.43
N ILE A 267 -5.70 10.41 -5.36
CA ILE A 267 -6.04 8.98 -5.35
C ILE A 267 -5.01 8.13 -4.58
N HIS A 268 -3.91 8.73 -4.14
CA HIS A 268 -2.83 8.03 -3.45
C HIS A 268 -3.09 8.03 -1.94
N PHE A 269 -3.67 6.93 -1.44
CA PHE A 269 -4.20 6.89 -0.06
C PHE A 269 -3.11 6.78 1.00
N PHE A 270 -2.01 6.05 0.75
CA PHE A 270 -0.87 6.01 1.66
C PHE A 270 -0.33 7.41 1.98
N PRO A 271 0.12 8.20 0.99
CA PRO A 271 0.75 9.46 1.32
C PRO A 271 -0.27 10.51 1.81
N LEU A 272 -1.54 10.40 1.39
CA LEU A 272 -2.63 11.18 1.98
C LEU A 272 -2.79 10.91 3.48
N LEU A 273 -2.79 9.63 3.90
CA LEU A 273 -2.86 9.27 5.31
C LEU A 273 -1.68 9.86 6.08
N ILE A 274 -0.45 9.67 5.60
CA ILE A 274 0.75 10.16 6.28
C ILE A 274 0.74 11.69 6.40
N LEU A 275 0.40 12.41 5.33
CA LEU A 275 0.30 13.86 5.36
C LEU A 275 -0.79 14.34 6.34
N ALA A 276 -1.95 13.68 6.33
CA ALA A 276 -3.03 14.00 7.25
C ALA A 276 -2.67 13.74 8.71
N CYS A 277 -1.86 12.72 9.01
CA CYS A 277 -1.36 12.50 10.36
C CYS A 277 -0.45 13.64 10.87
N GLU A 278 0.17 14.41 9.98
CA GLU A 278 0.99 15.58 10.32
C GLU A 278 0.20 16.89 10.40
N SER A 279 -1.12 16.90 10.15
CA SER A 279 -1.92 18.13 10.23
C SER A 279 -2.20 18.52 11.69
N ARG A 280 -1.36 19.41 12.23
CA ARG A 280 -1.43 19.88 13.64
C ARG A 280 -2.35 21.07 13.85
N ARG A 281 -2.72 21.76 12.76
CA ARG A 281 -3.57 22.96 12.80
C ARG A 281 -4.93 22.68 12.16
N ASP A 282 -5.95 23.40 12.62
CA ASP A 282 -7.32 23.26 12.10
C ASP A 282 -7.43 23.59 10.61
N ASP A 283 -6.68 24.57 10.11
CA ASP A 283 -6.67 24.92 8.69
C ASP A 283 -6.08 23.80 7.81
N GLN A 284 -5.03 23.13 8.28
CA GLN A 284 -4.45 21.95 7.62
C GLN A 284 -5.45 20.79 7.61
N ARG A 285 -6.14 20.52 8.72
CA ARG A 285 -7.21 19.50 8.80
C ARG A 285 -8.36 19.82 7.85
N VAL A 286 -8.80 21.08 7.79
CA VAL A 286 -9.81 21.55 6.82
C VAL A 286 -9.32 21.37 5.38
N ALA A 287 -8.05 21.64 5.08
CA ALA A 287 -7.48 21.43 3.75
C ALA A 287 -7.51 19.94 3.34
N ILE A 288 -7.19 19.02 4.26
CA ILE A 288 -7.31 17.56 4.03
C ILE A 288 -8.76 17.16 3.78
N LEU A 289 -9.70 17.62 4.60
CA LEU A 289 -11.12 17.30 4.43
C LEU A 289 -11.66 17.80 3.08
N ASN A 290 -11.29 19.03 2.69
CA ASN A 290 -11.65 19.60 1.38
C ASN A 290 -11.04 18.80 0.22
N LEU A 291 -9.80 18.30 0.38
CA LEU A 291 -9.15 17.45 -0.62
C LEU A 291 -9.87 16.10 -0.76
N ILE A 292 -10.25 15.46 0.34
CA ILE A 292 -11.04 14.22 0.34
C ILE A 292 -12.37 14.45 -0.36
N ASP A 293 -13.10 15.50 0.02
CA ASP A 293 -14.39 15.85 -0.58
C ASP A 293 -14.28 16.12 -2.10
N ARG A 294 -13.26 16.87 -2.54
CA ARG A 294 -12.98 17.04 -3.98
C ARG A 294 -12.73 15.73 -4.70
N THR A 295 -11.95 14.84 -4.09
CA THR A 295 -11.58 13.56 -4.69
C THR A 295 -12.80 12.65 -4.78
N GLN A 296 -13.64 12.57 -3.74
CA GLN A 296 -14.83 11.71 -3.72
C GLN A 296 -15.91 12.08 -4.74
N ARG A 297 -15.87 13.29 -5.32
CA ARG A 297 -16.81 13.69 -6.39
C ARG A 297 -16.64 12.88 -7.68
N ASP A 298 -15.47 12.29 -7.89
CA ASP A 298 -15.26 11.40 -9.03
C ASP A 298 -15.72 9.97 -8.69
N ALA A 299 -16.87 9.58 -9.24
CA ALA A 299 -17.47 8.27 -9.03
C ALA A 299 -16.62 7.08 -9.51
N ARG A 300 -15.55 7.34 -10.29
CA ARG A 300 -14.59 6.32 -10.73
C ARG A 300 -13.56 5.97 -9.66
N ILE A 301 -13.42 6.81 -8.64
CA ILE A 301 -12.47 6.60 -7.56
C ILE A 301 -13.06 5.62 -6.56
N ARG A 302 -12.23 4.66 -6.11
CA ARG A 302 -12.62 3.71 -5.08
C ARG A 302 -13.05 4.42 -3.80
N SER A 303 -13.82 3.72 -2.97
CA SER A 303 -14.27 4.25 -1.69
C SER A 303 -13.10 4.76 -0.83
N MET A 304 -13.11 6.06 -0.51
CA MET A 304 -12.15 6.67 0.43
C MET A 304 -12.54 6.48 1.90
N LYS A 305 -13.60 5.69 2.19
CA LYS A 305 -14.15 5.53 3.54
C LYS A 305 -13.09 5.04 4.53
N ALA A 306 -12.32 4.02 4.16
CA ALA A 306 -11.35 3.42 5.07
C ALA A 306 -10.19 4.37 5.41
N VAL A 307 -9.64 5.09 4.42
CA VAL A 307 -8.60 6.10 4.66
C VAL A 307 -9.14 7.28 5.47
N THR A 308 -10.37 7.72 5.20
CA THR A 308 -11.02 8.80 5.97
C THR A 308 -11.23 8.41 7.43
N ASN A 309 -11.74 7.20 7.67
CA ASN A 309 -11.90 6.65 9.02
C ASN A 309 -10.55 6.57 9.75
N ALA A 310 -9.50 6.10 9.08
CA ALA A 310 -8.17 6.02 9.66
C ALA A 310 -7.62 7.41 10.04
N ILE A 311 -7.75 8.40 9.16
CA ILE A 311 -7.35 9.79 9.43
C ILE A 311 -8.09 10.34 10.65
N GLN A 312 -9.42 10.23 10.66
CA GLN A 312 -10.24 10.74 11.76
C GLN A 312 -9.92 10.05 13.09
N ALA A 313 -9.71 8.73 13.06
CA ALA A 313 -9.32 7.98 14.25
C ALA A 313 -7.96 8.44 14.79
N VAL A 314 -6.98 8.74 13.93
CA VAL A 314 -5.70 9.32 14.35
C VAL A 314 -5.88 10.70 14.97
N TRP A 315 -6.63 11.60 14.33
CA TRP A 315 -6.87 12.95 14.86
C TRP A 315 -7.57 12.91 16.23
N VAL A 316 -8.56 12.03 16.41
CA VAL A 316 -9.22 11.84 17.70
C VAL A 316 -8.20 11.42 18.77
N GLN A 317 -7.29 10.49 18.47
CA GLN A 317 -6.25 10.11 19.44
C GLN A 317 -5.28 11.26 19.71
N GLN A 318 -4.87 12.02 18.69
CA GLN A 318 -4.00 13.19 18.88
C GLN A 318 -4.67 14.24 19.79
N ASP A 319 -5.95 14.52 19.58
CA ASP A 319 -6.70 15.50 20.37
C ASP A 319 -6.89 15.04 21.83
N LEU A 320 -7.14 13.74 22.05
CA LEU A 320 -7.22 13.16 23.39
C LEU A 320 -5.91 13.27 24.18
N HIS A 321 -4.77 13.31 23.48
CA HIS A 321 -3.44 13.37 24.08
C HIS A 321 -2.79 14.76 23.97
N ALA A 322 -3.50 15.79 23.50
CA ALA A 322 -2.96 17.13 23.28
C ALA A 322 -2.39 17.77 24.58
N ASP A 323 -3.03 17.51 25.71
CA ASP A 323 -2.62 18.02 27.04
C ASP A 323 -1.90 16.96 27.90
N SER A 324 -1.59 15.79 27.33
CA SER A 324 -1.00 14.68 28.07
C SER A 324 0.53 14.79 28.14
N GLU A 325 1.11 14.49 29.30
CA GLU A 325 2.56 14.25 29.41
C GLU A 325 3.01 12.95 28.71
N VAL A 326 2.06 12.10 28.30
CA VAL A 326 2.33 10.84 27.61
C VAL A 326 2.36 11.06 26.09
N LEU A 327 3.57 11.03 25.53
CA LEU A 327 3.79 11.00 24.08
C LEU A 327 3.28 9.68 23.51
N VAL A 328 2.21 9.73 22.70
CA VAL A 328 1.77 8.57 21.92
C VAL A 328 2.74 8.37 20.76
N ASN A 329 3.25 7.14 20.62
CA ASN A 329 4.11 6.81 19.50
C ASN A 329 3.36 6.95 18.17
N TYR A 330 3.97 7.62 17.19
CA TYR A 330 3.38 7.84 15.87
C TYR A 330 2.95 6.54 15.17
N MET A 331 3.73 5.47 15.31
CA MET A 331 3.43 4.16 14.71
C MET A 331 2.27 3.46 15.41
N ASP A 332 2.07 3.71 16.71
CA ASP A 332 0.89 3.25 17.43
C ASP A 332 -0.36 4.04 17.00
N LEU A 333 -0.24 5.35 16.77
CA LEU A 333 -1.34 6.16 16.19
C LEU A 333 -1.76 5.62 14.82
N LEU A 334 -0.79 5.37 13.92
CA LEU A 334 -1.07 4.76 12.62
C LEU A 334 -1.75 3.40 12.78
N SER A 335 -1.26 2.56 13.70
CA SER A 335 -1.86 1.26 13.96
C SER A 335 -3.31 1.37 14.46
N ILE A 336 -3.60 2.31 15.36
CA ILE A 336 -4.96 2.59 15.84
C ILE A 336 -5.86 3.06 14.68
N GLY A 337 -5.37 4.01 13.89
CA GLY A 337 -6.10 4.55 12.74
C GLY A 337 -6.45 3.46 11.73
N ILE A 338 -5.46 2.68 11.30
CA ILE A 338 -5.63 1.62 10.31
C ILE A 338 -6.52 0.49 10.84
N SER A 339 -6.44 0.19 12.14
CA SER A 339 -7.27 -0.83 12.79
C SER A 339 -8.71 -0.38 13.09
N SER A 340 -9.08 0.88 12.79
CA SER A 340 -10.46 1.36 12.90
C SER A 340 -11.41 0.76 11.86
N SER A 341 -10.85 0.23 10.76
CA SER A 341 -11.62 -0.44 9.70
C SER A 341 -11.86 -1.91 10.06
N SER A 342 -13.05 -2.44 9.74
CA SER A 342 -13.41 -3.83 10.06
C SER A 342 -12.60 -4.87 9.26
N SER A 343 -12.03 -4.44 8.14
CA SER A 343 -11.16 -5.19 7.27
C SER A 343 -9.88 -4.42 7.00
N ILE A 344 -8.85 -5.13 6.52
CA ILE A 344 -7.59 -4.50 6.16
C ILE A 344 -7.76 -3.56 4.95
N PRO A 345 -7.52 -2.25 5.13
CA PRO A 345 -7.70 -1.28 4.06
C PRO A 345 -6.60 -1.40 3.01
N SER A 346 -6.94 -1.15 1.75
CA SER A 346 -5.96 -0.97 0.69
C SER A 346 -5.56 0.50 0.59
N PHE A 347 -4.27 0.78 0.76
CA PHE A 347 -3.69 2.12 0.59
C PHE A 347 -2.99 2.32 -0.76
N ALA A 348 -2.91 1.26 -1.56
CA ALA A 348 -2.64 1.26 -3.00
C ALA A 348 -3.86 1.74 -3.72
#